data_AF-L7K0E5-F1
#
_entry.id   AF-L7K0E5-F1
#
_cell.length_a   1.000
_cell.length_b   1.000
_cell.length_c   1.000
_cell.angle_alpha   90.00
_cell.angle_beta   90.00
_cell.angle_gamma   90.00
#
_symmetry.space_group_name_H-M   'P 1'
#
loop_
_entity.id
_entity.type
_entity.pdbx_description
1 polymer ?
#
loop_
_entity_poly.entity_id
_entity_poly.type
_entity_poly.pdbx_seq_one_letter_code
_entity_poly.pdbx_strand_id
1 'polypeptide(L)'
;MCYCVIFMGTDHSVVTRSQKAFHENNDEPVVDFYIYMEVGGLFGVIIFMFFFTIIFWLARSKLGRKVLLKYPGFFTCGRVKHGLTNEEINKSSFEMNLYGYYEVQDNMSGQGENAERQMEHLSVTGPDPGYKTTPICMVECAIYLHDRICNSQKFTLCDGGVVTPAMLFYDTELVNKLSDEGIVFTFR
;
A
#
# COMPACT_ATOMS: atom_id res chain seq x y z
N MET A 1 16.82 -16.71 13.01
CA MET A 1 15.49 -16.68 12.39
C MET A 1 14.96 -15.26 12.50
N CYS A 2 14.51 -14.70 11.39
CA CYS A 2 13.83 -13.41 11.39
C CYS A 2 12.33 -13.62 11.51
N TYR A 3 11.66 -12.78 12.29
CA TYR A 3 10.23 -12.80 12.51
C TYR A 3 9.58 -11.71 11.67
N CYS A 4 8.54 -12.09 10.94
CA CYS A 4 7.68 -11.18 10.21
C CYS A 4 6.36 -11.05 10.96
N VAL A 5 5.87 -9.83 11.11
CA VAL A 5 4.54 -9.53 11.66
C VAL A 5 3.66 -8.97 10.56
N ILE A 6 2.36 -9.20 10.64
CA ILE A 6 1.41 -8.58 9.71
C ILE A 6 1.40 -7.08 9.97
N PHE A 7 1.56 -6.30 8.90
CA PHE A 7 1.45 -4.85 8.98
C PHE A 7 -0.01 -4.47 9.29
N MET A 8 -0.23 -3.85 10.45
CA MET A 8 -1.55 -3.46 10.94
C MET A 8 -2.03 -2.13 10.31
N GLY A 9 -1.93 -2.03 8.99
CA GLY A 9 -2.35 -0.87 8.19
C GLY A 9 -3.79 -0.98 7.68
N THR A 10 -4.23 0.04 6.96
CA THR A 10 -5.52 0.05 6.26
C THR A 10 -5.49 -0.72 4.95
N ASP A 11 -4.30 -0.97 4.40
CA ASP A 11 -4.09 -1.50 3.05
C ASP A 11 -4.82 -2.83 2.83
N HIS A 12 -4.72 -3.77 3.78
CA HIS A 12 -5.42 -5.05 3.69
C HIS A 12 -6.94 -4.85 3.51
N SER A 13 -7.56 -3.98 4.31
CA SER A 13 -9.00 -3.73 4.20
C SER A 13 -9.40 -3.09 2.87
N VAL A 14 -8.54 -2.21 2.32
CA VAL A 14 -8.76 -1.53 1.04
C VAL A 14 -8.62 -2.52 -0.12
N VAL A 15 -7.59 -3.36 -0.11
CA VAL A 15 -7.37 -4.36 -1.17
C VAL A 15 -8.45 -5.43 -1.14
N THR A 16 -8.77 -6.01 0.02
CA THR A 16 -9.85 -7.01 0.14
C THR A 16 -11.18 -6.46 -0.37
N ARG A 17 -11.51 -5.21 -0.04
CA ARG A 17 -12.74 -4.57 -0.52
C ARG A 17 -12.75 -4.39 -2.04
N SER A 18 -11.60 -4.03 -2.62
CA SER A 18 -11.46 -3.87 -4.07
C SER A 18 -11.58 -5.20 -4.80
N GLN A 19 -10.91 -6.24 -4.32
CA GLN A 19 -10.98 -7.61 -4.85
C GLN A 19 -12.41 -8.16 -4.82
N LYS A 20 -13.13 -7.93 -3.71
CA LYS A 20 -14.55 -8.30 -3.62
C LYS A 20 -15.40 -7.57 -4.67
N ALA A 21 -15.17 -6.27 -4.88
CA ALA A 21 -15.89 -5.51 -5.91
C ALA A 21 -15.56 -5.98 -7.33
N PHE A 22 -14.32 -6.41 -7.61
CA PHE A 22 -13.97 -6.99 -8.91
C PHE A 22 -14.65 -8.34 -9.12
N HIS A 23 -14.70 -9.19 -8.09
CA HIS A 23 -15.43 -10.46 -8.17
C HIS A 23 -16.94 -10.24 -8.42
N GLU A 24 -17.58 -9.33 -7.69
CA GLU A 24 -19.02 -9.07 -7.82
C GLU A 24 -19.43 -8.45 -9.17
N ASN A 25 -18.58 -7.61 -9.77
CA ASN A 25 -18.90 -6.90 -11.01
C ASN A 25 -18.35 -7.54 -12.28
N ASN A 26 -17.19 -8.22 -12.19
CA ASN A 26 -16.44 -8.73 -13.34
C ASN A 26 -16.21 -10.26 -13.29
N ASP A 27 -16.69 -10.96 -12.26
CA ASP A 27 -16.42 -12.39 -12.03
C ASP A 27 -14.92 -12.74 -11.94
N GLU A 28 -14.10 -11.78 -11.48
CA GLU A 28 -12.66 -11.98 -11.28
C GLU A 28 -12.38 -12.84 -10.03
N PRO A 29 -11.28 -13.63 -10.01
CA PRO A 29 -10.91 -14.40 -8.83
C PRO A 29 -10.49 -13.50 -7.67
N VAL A 30 -10.91 -13.86 -6.45
CA VAL A 30 -10.54 -13.10 -5.25
C VAL A 30 -9.11 -13.42 -4.83
N VAL A 31 -8.29 -12.38 -4.64
CA VAL A 31 -6.91 -12.52 -4.18
C VAL A 31 -6.79 -12.27 -2.67
N ASP A 32 -6.10 -13.18 -1.98
CA ASP A 32 -5.67 -13.00 -0.60
C ASP A 32 -4.43 -12.09 -0.53
N PHE A 33 -4.57 -10.94 0.13
CA PHE A 33 -3.52 -9.93 0.19
C PHE A 33 -3.02 -9.72 1.62
N TYR A 34 -1.72 -9.89 1.84
CA TYR A 34 -1.07 -9.67 3.13
C TYR A 34 0.20 -8.85 2.98
N ILE A 35 0.41 -7.90 3.89
CA ILE A 35 1.65 -7.15 4.01
C ILE A 35 2.37 -7.63 5.25
N TYR A 36 3.62 -8.04 5.08
CA TYR A 36 4.48 -8.47 6.16
C TYR A 36 5.56 -7.42 6.43
N MET A 37 5.82 -7.16 7.70
CA MET A 37 6.90 -6.31 8.17
C MET A 37 7.93 -7.16 8.92
N GLU A 38 9.18 -7.02 8.53
CA GLU A 38 10.30 -7.66 9.22
C GLU A 38 10.62 -6.90 10.51
N VAL A 39 10.61 -7.59 11.66
CA VAL A 39 10.89 -6.99 12.98
C VAL A 39 12.12 -7.62 13.66
N GLY A 40 12.92 -8.38 12.93
CA GLY A 40 14.14 -9.00 13.45
C GLY A 40 13.84 -10.24 14.29
N GLY A 41 14.58 -10.45 15.38
CA GLY A 41 14.40 -11.60 16.28
C GLY A 41 13.20 -11.48 17.22
N LEU A 42 13.00 -12.49 18.08
CA LEU A 42 11.94 -12.48 19.11
C LEU A 42 11.98 -11.23 20.01
N PHE A 43 13.19 -10.77 20.35
CA PHE A 43 13.38 -9.54 21.12
C PHE A 43 12.88 -8.29 20.39
N GLY A 44 13.04 -8.25 19.06
CA GLY A 44 12.51 -7.17 18.22
C GLY A 44 10.98 -7.14 18.22
N VAL A 45 10.34 -8.30 18.19
CA VAL A 45 8.87 -8.43 18.34
C VAL A 45 8.40 -7.84 19.68
N ILE A 46 9.06 -8.18 20.79
CA ILE A 46 8.71 -7.69 22.13
C ILE A 46 8.85 -6.17 22.20
N ILE A 47 9.97 -5.63 21.69
CA ILE A 47 10.20 -4.18 21.62
C ILE A 47 9.11 -3.51 20.78
N PHE A 48 8.84 -4.03 19.58
CA PHE A 48 7.85 -3.49 18.68
C PHE A 48 6.46 -3.42 19.34
N MET A 49 6.01 -4.50 19.98
CA MET A 49 4.73 -4.56 20.70
C MET A 49 4.66 -3.57 21.87
N PHE A 50 5.76 -3.44 22.63
CA PHE A 50 5.84 -2.51 23.75
C PHE A 50 5.73 -1.05 23.29
N PHE A 51 6.53 -0.64 22.29
CA PHE A 51 6.48 0.71 21.74
C PHE A 51 5.14 1.01 21.07
N PHE A 52 4.59 0.06 20.30
CA PHE A 52 3.28 0.21 19.67
C PHE A 52 2.19 0.46 20.70
N THR A 53 2.18 -0.30 21.80
CA THR A 53 1.21 -0.12 22.89
C THR A 53 1.34 1.25 23.56
N ILE A 54 2.57 1.70 23.84
CA ILE A 54 2.84 3.02 24.43
C ILE A 54 2.35 4.14 23.50
N ILE A 55 2.74 4.08 22.23
CA ILE A 55 2.35 5.09 21.22
C ILE A 55 0.83 5.09 21.07
N PHE A 56 0.20 3.91 20.94
CA PHE A 56 -1.24 3.78 20.82
C PHE A 56 -1.98 4.41 22.01
N TRP A 57 -1.52 4.16 23.24
CA TRP A 57 -2.13 4.74 24.43
C TRP A 57 -1.93 6.26 24.51
N LEU A 58 -0.70 6.74 24.28
CA LEU A 58 -0.39 8.17 24.26
C LEU A 58 -1.17 8.93 23.17
N ALA A 59 -1.35 8.32 22.00
CA ALA A 59 -2.04 8.91 20.86
C ALA A 59 -3.53 9.21 21.14
N ARG A 60 -4.17 8.52 22.09
CA ARG A 60 -5.57 8.78 22.47
C ARG A 60 -5.75 10.12 23.18
N SER A 61 -4.77 10.53 23.98
CA SER A 61 -4.84 11.76 24.78
C SER A 61 -4.25 12.97 24.03
N LYS A 62 -4.80 14.17 24.25
CA LYS A 62 -4.25 15.41 23.66
C LYS A 62 -2.81 15.68 24.11
N LEU A 63 -2.52 15.45 25.40
CA LEU A 63 -1.20 15.64 25.97
C LEU A 63 -0.19 14.64 25.38
N GLY A 64 -0.56 13.36 25.30
CA GLY A 64 0.31 12.33 24.74
C GLY A 64 0.65 12.60 23.27
N ARG A 65 -0.33 13.01 22.44
CA ARG A 65 -0.05 13.45 21.06
C ARG A 65 0.95 14.61 21.02
N LYS A 66 0.81 15.61 21.89
CA LYS A 66 1.75 16.75 21.95
C LYS A 66 3.16 16.29 22.33
N VAL A 67 3.30 15.32 23.23
CA VAL A 67 4.59 14.75 23.63
C VAL A 67 5.22 13.92 22.51
N LEU A 68 4.44 13.06 21.86
CA LEU A 68 4.88 12.24 20.72
C LEU A 68 5.40 13.12 19.57
N LEU A 69 4.67 14.19 19.23
CA LEU A 69 5.05 15.10 18.15
C LEU A 69 6.24 16.00 18.51
N LYS A 70 6.42 16.34 19.79
CA LYS A 70 7.54 17.19 20.22
C LYS A 70 8.87 16.43 20.30
N TYR A 71 8.82 15.12 20.60
CA TYR A 71 10.02 14.29 20.79
C TYR A 71 9.99 13.00 19.93
N PRO A 72 9.79 13.09 18.60
CA PRO A 72 9.65 11.90 17.75
C PRO A 72 10.90 11.01 17.79
N GLY A 73 12.10 11.61 17.87
CA GLY A 73 13.36 10.87 17.97
C GLY A 73 13.46 10.02 19.24
N PHE A 74 12.90 10.47 20.36
CA PHE A 74 12.89 9.66 21.59
C PHE A 74 12.02 8.40 21.43
N PHE A 75 10.80 8.57 20.91
CA PHE A 75 9.84 7.47 20.76
C PHE A 75 10.17 6.51 19.60
N THR A 76 11.03 6.93 18.68
CA THR A 76 11.44 6.12 17.52
C THR A 76 12.90 5.65 17.60
N CYS A 77 13.55 5.87 18.75
CA CYS A 77 14.98 5.58 18.96
C CYS A 77 15.88 6.21 17.89
N GLY A 78 15.61 7.47 17.53
CA GLY A 78 16.40 8.25 16.57
C GLY A 78 16.07 8.01 15.10
N ARG A 79 15.13 7.10 14.78
CA ARG A 79 14.74 6.80 13.39
C ARG A 79 13.95 7.92 12.73
N VAL A 80 13.17 8.66 13.51
CA VAL A 80 12.39 9.82 13.04
C VAL A 80 12.93 11.08 13.70
N LYS A 81 13.14 12.13 12.91
CA LYS A 81 13.60 13.43 13.38
C LYS A 81 12.61 14.53 13.01
N HIS A 82 12.73 15.66 13.69
CA HIS A 82 11.93 16.84 13.39
C HIS A 82 12.68 17.77 12.43
N GLY A 83 11.96 18.38 11.49
CA GLY A 83 12.56 19.33 10.53
C GLY A 83 13.44 18.66 9.48
N LEU A 84 12.86 17.78 8.66
CA LEU A 84 13.52 17.27 7.45
C LEU A 84 13.83 18.43 6.49
N THR A 85 15.04 18.46 5.94
CA THR A 85 15.41 19.48 4.95
C THR A 85 14.93 19.08 3.55
N ASN A 86 14.70 20.05 2.68
CA ASN A 86 14.34 19.77 1.29
C ASN A 86 15.39 18.91 0.57
N GLU A 87 16.67 19.06 0.90
CA GLU A 87 17.73 18.22 0.33
C GLU A 87 17.60 16.76 0.74
N GLU A 88 17.24 16.48 1.98
CA GLU A 88 17.04 15.11 2.48
C GLU A 88 15.83 14.46 1.82
N ILE A 89 14.73 15.20 1.70
CA ILE A 89 13.53 14.75 0.98
C ILE A 89 13.86 14.51 -0.50
N ASN A 90 14.69 15.35 -1.11
CA ASN A 90 15.08 15.21 -2.51
C ASN A 90 16.01 14.01 -2.77
N LYS A 91 16.79 13.58 -1.78
CA LYS A 91 17.66 12.39 -1.87
C LYS A 91 16.98 11.10 -1.46
N SER A 92 15.81 11.18 -0.81
CA SER A 92 15.02 10.04 -0.36
C SER A 92 14.23 9.43 -1.53
N SER A 93 14.09 8.11 -1.50
CA SER A 93 13.32 7.31 -2.45
C SER A 93 12.67 6.12 -1.74
N PHE A 94 11.69 5.49 -2.38
CA PHE A 94 11.14 4.20 -1.92
C PHE A 94 11.23 3.15 -3.01
N GLU A 95 11.25 1.89 -2.57
CA GLU A 95 10.98 0.71 -3.40
C GLU A 95 9.99 -0.16 -2.64
N MET A 96 8.93 -0.59 -3.33
CA MET A 96 7.92 -1.52 -2.84
C MET A 96 7.89 -2.72 -3.78
N ASN A 97 8.07 -3.92 -3.21
CA ASN A 97 8.04 -5.17 -3.96
C ASN A 97 6.75 -5.92 -3.64
N LEU A 98 5.97 -6.23 -4.68
CA LEU A 98 4.74 -6.99 -4.59
C LEU A 98 4.96 -8.34 -5.29
N TYR A 99 4.63 -9.42 -4.58
CA TYR A 99 4.76 -10.79 -5.07
C TYR A 99 3.37 -11.41 -5.16
N GLY A 100 2.95 -11.72 -6.38
CA GLY A 100 1.73 -12.46 -6.66
C GLY A 100 2.04 -13.94 -6.87
N TYR A 101 1.20 -14.82 -6.35
CA TYR A 101 1.30 -16.26 -6.60
C TYR A 101 -0.04 -16.79 -7.09
N TYR A 102 -0.03 -17.57 -8.17
CA TYR A 102 -1.24 -18.19 -8.72
C TYR A 102 -0.97 -19.59 -9.25
N GLU A 103 -2.04 -20.37 -9.39
CA GLU A 103 -2.00 -21.70 -9.99
C GLU A 103 -2.65 -21.63 -11.37
N VAL A 104 -1.97 -22.18 -12.37
CA VAL A 104 -2.54 -22.30 -13.72
C VAL A 104 -3.33 -23.61 -13.78
N GLN A 105 -4.65 -23.51 -13.89
CA GLN A 105 -5.47 -24.68 -14.23
C GLN A 105 -5.34 -24.95 -15.72
N ASP A 106 -4.52 -25.94 -16.06
CA ASP A 106 -4.43 -26.41 -17.43
C ASP A 106 -5.67 -27.27 -17.74
N ASN A 107 -6.60 -26.74 -18.53
CA ASN A 107 -7.89 -27.37 -18.85
C ASN A 107 -7.76 -28.68 -19.69
N MET A 108 -6.56 -29.26 -19.80
CA MET A 108 -6.23 -30.35 -20.72
C MET A 108 -5.68 -31.62 -20.07
N SER A 109 -5.53 -31.70 -18.74
CA SER A 109 -5.17 -32.96 -18.09
C SER A 109 -5.93 -33.19 -16.79
N GLY A 110 -6.97 -34.02 -16.89
CA GLY A 110 -7.46 -34.74 -15.71
C GLY A 110 -6.32 -35.59 -15.15
N GLN A 111 -6.09 -35.47 -13.84
CA GLN A 111 -5.05 -36.11 -13.03
C GLN A 111 -3.69 -35.38 -12.99
N GLY A 112 -3.35 -34.83 -11.82
CA GLY A 112 -1.97 -34.54 -11.45
C GLY A 112 -1.85 -33.61 -10.24
N GLU A 113 -1.39 -34.14 -9.10
CA GLU A 113 -1.11 -33.45 -7.82
C GLU A 113 0.06 -32.42 -7.88
N ASN A 114 0.32 -31.80 -9.03
CA ASN A 114 1.39 -30.81 -9.21
C ASN A 114 0.91 -29.65 -10.09
N ALA A 115 -0.01 -28.83 -9.57
CA ALA A 115 -0.22 -27.50 -10.15
C ALA A 115 1.06 -26.68 -9.91
N GLU A 116 1.75 -26.27 -10.98
CA GLU A 116 2.94 -25.44 -10.87
C GLU A 116 2.52 -24.04 -10.40
N ARG A 117 2.95 -23.68 -9.18
CA ARG A 117 2.66 -22.36 -8.61
C ARG A 117 3.56 -21.33 -9.29
N GLN A 118 2.96 -20.47 -10.11
CA GLN A 118 3.66 -19.37 -10.74
C GLN A 118 3.76 -18.19 -9.78
N MET A 119 4.82 -17.39 -9.93
CA MET A 119 5.06 -16.17 -9.15
C MET A 119 5.30 -15.01 -10.10
N GLU A 120 4.58 -13.92 -9.90
CA GLU A 120 4.84 -12.63 -10.55
C GLU A 120 5.42 -11.65 -9.55
N HIS A 121 6.36 -10.82 -10.00
CA HIS A 121 7.01 -9.80 -9.20
C HIS A 121 6.81 -8.42 -9.82
N LEU A 122 6.13 -7.53 -9.09
CA LEU A 122 6.03 -6.11 -9.42
C LEU A 122 6.89 -5.29 -8.45
N SER A 123 7.79 -4.48 -9.00
CA SER A 123 8.59 -3.50 -8.27
C SER A 123 8.05 -2.09 -8.57
N VAL A 124 7.67 -1.36 -7.52
CA VAL A 124 7.22 0.03 -7.59
C VAL A 124 8.26 0.92 -6.93
N THR A 125 8.78 1.90 -7.65
CA THR A 125 9.82 2.81 -7.16
C THR A 125 9.39 4.25 -7.34
N GLY A 126 9.94 5.14 -6.51
CA GLY A 126 9.67 6.57 -6.65
C GLY A 126 10.44 7.42 -5.66
N PRO A 127 10.15 8.73 -5.61
CA PRO A 127 10.81 9.68 -4.71
C PRO A 127 10.39 9.47 -3.25
N ASP A 128 10.69 10.39 -2.33
CA ASP A 128 10.28 10.26 -0.93
C ASP A 128 8.80 9.80 -0.75
N PRO A 129 8.53 8.72 -0.01
CA PRO A 129 7.20 8.12 0.04
C PRO A 129 6.16 9.04 0.73
N GLY A 130 6.58 9.88 1.68
CA GLY A 130 5.68 10.69 2.50
C GLY A 130 5.41 12.08 1.92
N TYR A 131 6.46 12.84 1.62
CA TYR A 131 6.38 14.24 1.23
C TYR A 131 6.29 14.46 -0.27
N LYS A 132 6.65 13.47 -1.10
CA LYS A 132 6.58 13.57 -2.57
C LYS A 132 5.56 12.60 -3.15
N THR A 133 5.75 11.30 -2.99
CA THR A 133 4.90 10.28 -3.62
C THR A 133 3.46 10.39 -3.15
N THR A 134 3.21 10.51 -1.85
CA THR A 134 1.83 10.64 -1.33
C THR A 134 1.07 11.83 -1.94
N PRO A 135 1.59 13.08 -1.94
CA PRO A 135 0.89 14.18 -2.59
C PRO A 135 0.78 14.04 -4.12
N ILE A 136 1.78 13.47 -4.81
CA ILE A 136 1.67 13.15 -6.24
C ILE A 136 0.47 12.23 -6.49
N CYS A 137 0.40 11.09 -5.78
CA CYS A 137 -0.71 10.15 -5.89
C CYS A 137 -2.06 10.82 -5.61
N MET A 138 -2.15 11.66 -4.57
CA MET A 138 -3.38 12.35 -4.22
C MET A 138 -3.82 13.34 -5.31
N VAL A 139 -2.90 14.15 -5.85
CA VAL A 139 -3.20 15.15 -6.87
C VAL A 139 -3.59 14.48 -8.18
N GLU A 140 -2.84 13.47 -8.63
CA GLU A 140 -3.16 12.73 -9.85
C GLU A 140 -4.52 12.03 -9.77
N CYS A 141 -4.83 11.40 -8.63
CA CYS A 141 -6.15 10.83 -8.39
C CYS A 141 -7.26 11.90 -8.45
N ALA A 142 -7.02 13.08 -7.88
CA ALA A 142 -8.00 14.17 -7.86
C ALA A 142 -8.24 14.74 -9.26
N ILE A 143 -7.18 14.99 -10.04
CA ILE A 143 -7.26 15.48 -11.42
C ILE A 143 -7.99 14.45 -12.28
N TYR A 144 -7.62 13.17 -12.17
CA TYR A 144 -8.24 12.10 -12.95
C TYR A 144 -9.72 11.94 -12.62
N LEU A 145 -10.07 11.94 -11.33
CA LEU A 145 -11.46 11.88 -10.89
C LEU A 145 -12.27 13.08 -11.40
N HIS A 146 -11.72 14.29 -11.27
CA HIS A 146 -12.37 15.50 -11.75
C HIS A 146 -12.65 15.45 -13.26
N ASP A 147 -11.64 15.07 -14.07
CA ASP A 147 -11.78 14.94 -15.52
C ASP A 147 -12.88 13.95 -15.91
N ARG A 148 -12.93 12.77 -15.26
CA ARG A 148 -13.98 11.78 -15.52
C ARG A 148 -15.38 12.30 -15.22
N ILE A 149 -15.54 13.02 -14.10
CA ILE A 149 -16.81 13.63 -13.73
C ILE A 149 -17.23 14.67 -14.76
N CYS A 150 -16.31 15.57 -15.16
CA CYS A 150 -16.59 16.63 -16.14
C CYS A 150 -16.93 16.06 -17.52
N ASN A 151 -16.29 14.97 -17.94
CA ASN A 151 -16.52 14.32 -19.21
C ASN A 151 -17.68 13.31 -19.18
N SER A 152 -18.46 13.25 -18.10
CA SER A 152 -19.60 12.33 -17.92
C SER A 152 -19.25 10.85 -18.14
N GLN A 153 -18.00 10.47 -17.86
CA GLN A 153 -17.59 9.08 -17.94
C GLN A 153 -18.17 8.32 -16.74
N LYS A 154 -18.98 7.30 -17.02
CA LYS A 154 -19.52 6.44 -15.97
C LYS A 154 -18.40 5.71 -15.25
N PHE A 155 -18.48 5.62 -13.93
CA PHE A 155 -17.67 4.71 -13.14
C PHE A 155 -18.25 3.31 -13.28
N THR A 156 -17.41 2.35 -13.64
CA THR A 156 -17.83 0.99 -14.02
C THR A 156 -18.14 0.12 -12.80
N LEU A 157 -17.51 0.40 -11.66
CA LEU A 157 -17.55 -0.46 -10.47
C LEU A 157 -18.26 0.17 -9.26
N CYS A 158 -18.88 1.36 -9.44
CA CYS A 158 -19.60 2.01 -8.35
C CYS A 158 -20.65 3.02 -8.83
N ASP A 159 -21.81 3.02 -8.18
CA ASP A 159 -22.88 4.02 -8.38
C ASP A 159 -22.84 5.17 -7.34
N GLY A 160 -21.92 5.12 -6.37
CA GLY A 160 -21.72 6.17 -5.37
C GLY A 160 -21.19 5.66 -4.02
N GLY A 161 -21.02 6.58 -3.07
CA GLY A 161 -20.58 6.28 -1.70
C GLY A 161 -19.07 6.32 -1.49
N VAL A 162 -18.58 5.58 -0.49
CA VAL A 162 -17.14 5.47 -0.19
C VAL A 162 -16.54 4.37 -1.04
N VAL A 163 -15.67 4.72 -1.98
CA VAL A 163 -15.06 3.78 -2.94
C VAL A 163 -13.56 3.66 -2.72
N THR A 164 -12.98 2.54 -3.10
CA THR A 164 -11.52 2.38 -3.07
C THR A 164 -10.89 2.96 -4.34
N PRO A 165 -9.62 3.37 -4.30
CA PRO A 165 -8.92 3.85 -5.49
C PRO A 165 -8.93 2.80 -6.62
N ALA A 166 -8.73 1.52 -6.29
CA ALA A 166 -8.75 0.46 -7.29
C ALA A 166 -10.11 0.33 -7.98
N MET A 167 -11.23 0.47 -7.27
CA MET A 167 -12.56 0.47 -7.92
C MET A 167 -12.77 1.66 -8.87
N LEU A 168 -12.13 2.80 -8.58
CA LEU A 168 -12.31 4.04 -9.34
C LEU A 168 -11.40 4.12 -10.57
N PHE A 169 -10.18 3.59 -10.44
CA PHE A 169 -9.09 3.71 -11.40
C PHE A 169 -8.68 2.37 -12.02
N TYR A 170 -9.48 1.31 -11.82
CA TYR A 170 -9.32 0.06 -12.56
C TYR A 170 -9.44 0.29 -14.06
N ASP A 171 -8.53 -0.30 -14.84
CA ASP A 171 -8.45 -0.17 -16.29
C ASP A 171 -8.40 1.29 -16.76
N THR A 172 -7.56 2.09 -16.09
CA THR A 172 -7.35 3.51 -16.42
C THR A 172 -5.88 3.83 -16.66
N GLU A 173 -5.63 4.98 -17.29
CA GLU A 173 -4.29 5.50 -17.52
C GLU A 173 -3.63 6.12 -16.27
N LEU A 174 -4.22 5.99 -15.07
CA LEU A 174 -3.65 6.58 -13.86
C LEU A 174 -2.22 6.08 -13.60
N VAL A 175 -1.94 4.79 -13.84
CA VAL A 175 -0.58 4.22 -13.68
C VAL A 175 0.43 4.92 -14.60
N ASN A 176 0.03 5.25 -15.83
CA ASN A 176 0.88 5.98 -16.78
C ASN A 176 1.13 7.41 -16.27
N LYS A 177 0.09 8.11 -15.81
CA LYS A 177 0.24 9.46 -15.24
C LYS A 177 1.14 9.49 -14.00
N LEU A 178 1.01 8.50 -13.11
CA LEU A 178 1.90 8.36 -11.96
C LEU A 178 3.35 8.09 -12.41
N SER A 179 3.55 7.35 -13.50
CA SER A 179 4.86 7.10 -14.09
C SER A 179 5.49 8.37 -14.65
N ASP A 180 4.71 9.23 -15.30
CA ASP A 180 5.15 10.54 -15.80
C ASP A 180 5.63 11.45 -14.65
N GLU A 181 5.02 11.33 -13.47
CA GLU A 181 5.41 12.05 -12.24
C GLU A 181 6.53 11.34 -11.43
N GLY A 182 7.13 10.29 -11.98
CA GLY A 182 8.30 9.62 -11.43
C GLY A 182 8.02 8.46 -10.47
N ILE A 183 6.81 7.90 -10.49
CA ILE A 183 6.45 6.65 -9.79
C ILE A 183 6.45 5.50 -10.79
N VAL A 184 7.52 4.72 -10.82
CA VAL A 184 7.76 3.72 -11.88
C VAL A 184 7.32 2.33 -11.44
N PHE A 185 6.56 1.65 -12.29
CA PHE A 185 6.06 0.29 -12.11
C PHE A 185 6.79 -0.66 -13.06
N THR A 186 7.50 -1.65 -12.52
CA THR A 186 8.30 -2.61 -13.31
C THR A 186 7.93 -4.04 -12.96
N PHE A 187 7.39 -4.77 -13.92
CA PHE A 187 7.24 -6.23 -13.83
C PHE A 187 8.61 -6.89 -14.05
N ARG A 188 8.98 -7.83 -13.18
CA ARG A 188 10.24 -8.58 -13.22
C ARG A 188 9.99 -10.07 -13.40
#